data_AF-A0A382NL17-F1
#
_entry.id   AF-A0A382NL17-F1
#
_cell.length_a   1.000
_cell.length_b   1.000
_cell.length_c   1.000
_cell.angle_alpha   90.00
_cell.angle_beta   90.00
_cell.angle_gamma   90.00
#
_symmetry.space_group_name_H-M   'P 1'
#
loop_
_entity.id
_entity.type
_entity.pdbx_description
1 polymer ?
#
loop_
_entity_poly.entity_id
_entity_poly.type
_entity_poly.pdbx_seq_one_letter_code
_entity_poly.pdbx_strand_id
1 'polypeptide(L)'
;MEGFNEAEHTIMLLDRAFEGLGINRESWLRTAMYGGGELNSDIETTMVDAKRRLKQTMDWGRVVPDGFVTKFLVVCLGRDLLRSSSIRGLLADHQWASGEKTENLIKALGIDESRPVAEEVHSAAVEMNWIPSSRSAIDFTASVGLPMSYAIAGVSDDRPAMEVIEPIRPLPELLPFQKRVFESIVETLEGRGRAITIMPTGSGKTRTSVEAVLEHFRRTKSPVNGVIWIADREELCEQAFQTFKQIIQHRSLESVCLWRYWMGNNIEVSAREGRLAIPGIVVTSVQQLQSRL
;
A
#
# COMPACT_ATOMS: atom_id res chain seq x y z
N MET A 1 4.90 -20.52 -19.07
CA MET A 1 5.92 -20.12 -18.09
C MET A 1 5.16 -19.52 -16.92
N GLU A 2 4.94 -20.30 -15.88
CA GLU A 2 4.39 -19.77 -14.62
C GLU A 2 5.37 -18.71 -14.12
N GLY A 3 4.89 -17.48 -13.96
CA GLY A 3 5.71 -16.38 -13.47
C GLY A 3 6.14 -16.66 -12.03
N PHE A 4 7.38 -16.33 -11.68
CA PHE A 4 7.88 -16.41 -10.31
C PHE A 4 6.96 -15.62 -9.38
N ASN A 5 6.31 -16.31 -8.44
CA ASN A 5 5.45 -15.70 -7.44
C ASN A 5 6.30 -15.37 -6.19
N GLU A 6 6.71 -14.10 -6.07
CA GLU A 6 7.54 -13.62 -4.96
C GLU A 6 6.91 -13.89 -3.59
N ALA A 7 5.58 -13.82 -3.49
CA ALA A 7 4.87 -14.04 -2.24
C ALA A 7 4.89 -15.52 -1.83
N GLU A 8 4.64 -16.44 -2.75
CA GLU A 8 4.72 -17.88 -2.47
C GLU A 8 6.15 -18.30 -2.12
N HIS A 9 7.15 -17.78 -2.83
CA HIS A 9 8.56 -18.03 -2.53
C HIS A 9 8.92 -17.55 -1.11
N THR A 10 8.48 -16.35 -0.74
CA THR A 10 8.72 -15.77 0.58
C THR A 10 8.03 -16.57 1.69
N ILE A 11 6.78 -17.01 1.46
CA ILE A 11 6.05 -17.88 2.40
C ILE A 11 6.82 -19.17 2.64
N MET A 12 7.25 -19.85 1.56
CA MET A 12 8.03 -21.08 1.65
C MET A 12 9.34 -20.89 2.42
N LEU A 13 10.04 -19.77 2.21
CA LEU A 13 11.28 -19.47 2.92
C LEU A 13 11.03 -19.27 4.42
N LEU A 14 10.01 -18.50 4.79
CA LEU A 14 9.64 -18.29 6.19
C LEU A 14 9.23 -19.61 6.86
N ASP A 15 8.49 -20.47 6.15
CA ASP A 15 8.11 -21.79 6.69
C ASP A 15 9.34 -22.65 6.97
N ARG A 16 10.32 -22.68 6.06
CA ARG A 16 11.60 -23.35 6.29
C ARG A 16 12.39 -22.76 7.44
N ALA A 17 12.33 -21.43 7.62
CA ALA A 17 12.99 -20.77 8.73
C ALA A 17 12.40 -21.21 10.08
N PHE A 18 11.08 -21.16 10.21
CA PHE A 18 10.38 -21.62 11.42
C PHE A 18 10.63 -23.11 11.70
N GLU A 19 10.53 -23.95 10.69
CA GLU A 19 10.74 -25.40 10.83
C GLU A 19 12.18 -25.76 11.15
N GLY A 20 13.14 -25.17 10.43
CA GLY A 20 14.57 -25.42 10.62
C GLY A 20 15.08 -24.98 11.99
N LEU A 21 14.46 -23.95 12.58
CA LEU A 21 14.78 -23.46 13.92
C LEU A 21 13.91 -24.10 15.02
N GLY A 22 12.90 -24.90 14.66
CA GLY A 22 11.97 -25.51 15.63
C GLY A 22 11.12 -24.49 16.40
N ILE A 23 10.83 -23.33 15.80
CA ILE A 23 10.10 -22.23 16.43
C ILE A 23 8.60 -22.40 16.16
N ASN A 24 7.79 -22.33 17.21
CA ASN A 24 6.33 -22.27 17.07
C ASN A 24 5.91 -20.90 16.51
N ARG A 25 5.25 -20.88 15.34
CA ARG A 25 4.96 -19.65 14.59
C ARG A 25 3.97 -18.76 15.32
N GLU A 26 2.95 -19.37 15.94
CA GLU A 26 1.94 -18.64 16.72
C GLU A 26 2.56 -17.91 17.91
N SER A 27 3.35 -18.61 18.72
CA SER A 27 4.01 -18.03 19.89
C SER A 27 4.99 -16.95 19.49
N TRP A 28 5.75 -17.18 18.41
CA TRP A 28 6.68 -16.18 17.89
C TRP A 28 5.94 -14.92 17.45
N LEU A 29 4.86 -15.07 16.67
CA LEU A 29 4.05 -13.95 16.19
C LEU A 29 3.46 -13.14 17.34
N ARG A 30 3.01 -13.82 18.40
CA ARG A 30 2.50 -13.16 19.62
C ARG A 30 3.59 -12.33 20.31
N THR A 31 4.82 -12.82 20.38
CA THR A 31 5.95 -12.09 20.95
C THR A 31 6.35 -10.91 20.07
N ALA A 32 6.41 -11.09 18.75
CA ALA A 32 6.68 -10.00 17.80
C ALA A 32 5.63 -8.88 17.89
N MET A 33 4.34 -9.21 18.05
CA MET A 33 3.27 -8.21 18.11
C MET A 33 3.06 -7.55 19.47
N TYR A 34 3.38 -8.20 20.60
CA TYR A 34 2.98 -7.73 21.93
C TYR A 34 4.09 -7.81 22.99
N GLY A 35 5.24 -8.39 22.65
CA GLY A 35 6.35 -8.62 23.56
C GLY A 35 7.31 -7.43 23.70
N GLY A 36 7.06 -6.31 23.01
CA GLY A 36 7.94 -5.13 23.04
C GLY A 36 9.29 -5.34 22.33
N GLY A 37 9.39 -6.34 21.43
CA GLY A 37 10.63 -6.69 20.72
C GLY A 37 10.78 -6.06 19.33
N GLU A 38 9.73 -5.43 18.79
CA GLU A 38 9.81 -4.69 17.53
C GLU A 38 10.33 -3.27 17.77
N LEU A 39 11.42 -2.93 17.09
CA LEU A 39 11.99 -1.58 17.09
C LEU A 39 11.12 -0.59 16.28
N ASN A 40 10.21 -1.10 15.44
CA ASN A 40 9.41 -0.29 14.53
C ASN A 40 7.91 -0.33 14.91
N SER A 41 7.43 0.74 15.56
CA SER A 41 6.04 0.88 16.01
C SER A 41 5.01 0.86 14.88
N ASP A 42 5.40 1.28 13.68
CA ASP A 42 4.50 1.32 12.52
C ASP A 42 4.24 -0.10 11.98
N ILE A 43 5.24 -0.98 12.08
CA ILE A 43 5.12 -2.40 11.73
C ILE A 43 4.21 -3.11 12.72
N GLU A 44 4.40 -2.88 14.02
CA GLU A 44 3.52 -3.43 15.07
C GLU A 44 2.06 -3.00 14.83
N THR A 45 1.84 -1.70 14.60
CA THR A 45 0.52 -1.15 14.29
C THR A 45 -0.09 -1.80 13.04
N THR A 46 0.72 -1.96 11.99
CA THR A 46 0.28 -2.60 10.73
C THR A 46 -0.16 -4.04 10.95
N MET A 47 0.59 -4.83 11.71
CA MET A 47 0.24 -6.23 12.03
C MET A 47 -1.04 -6.31 12.88
N VAL A 48 -1.16 -5.43 13.89
CA VAL A 48 -2.34 -5.36 14.77
C VAL A 48 -3.60 -4.98 13.96
N ASP A 49 -3.49 -3.99 13.09
CA ASP A 49 -4.58 -3.54 12.23
C ASP A 49 -4.98 -4.60 11.20
N ALA A 50 -4.00 -5.24 10.55
CA ALA A 50 -4.28 -6.29 9.59
C ALA A 50 -4.98 -7.49 10.24
N LYS A 51 -4.57 -7.85 11.46
CA LYS A 51 -5.26 -8.85 12.28
C LYS A 51 -6.70 -8.45 12.62
N ARG A 52 -6.93 -7.17 12.99
CA ARG A 52 -8.28 -6.65 13.27
C ARG A 52 -9.19 -6.74 12.04
N ARG A 53 -8.65 -6.43 10.85
CA ARG A 53 -9.37 -6.52 9.57
C ARG A 53 -9.69 -7.97 9.21
N LEU A 54 -8.71 -8.87 9.29
CA LEU A 54 -8.92 -10.28 8.97
C LEU A 54 -9.90 -10.97 9.91
N LYS A 55 -10.02 -10.53 11.17
CA LYS A 55 -11.09 -11.00 12.08
C LYS A 55 -12.50 -10.73 11.56
N GLN A 56 -12.70 -9.71 10.72
CA GLN A 56 -14.00 -9.39 10.13
C GLN A 56 -14.31 -10.27 8.90
N THR A 57 -13.29 -10.87 8.28
CA THR A 57 -13.39 -11.65 7.03
C THR A 57 -13.20 -13.15 7.27
N MET A 58 -12.46 -13.54 8.30
CA MET A 58 -12.14 -14.92 8.67
C MET A 58 -12.46 -15.17 10.15
N ASP A 59 -13.01 -16.34 10.48
CA ASP A 59 -13.36 -16.74 11.86
C ASP A 59 -12.12 -17.18 12.69
N TRP A 60 -11.05 -16.38 12.65
CA TRP A 60 -9.77 -16.70 13.30
C TRP A 60 -9.69 -16.20 14.77
N GLY A 61 -10.82 -16.00 15.45
CA GLY A 61 -10.83 -15.66 16.88
C GLY A 61 -9.89 -14.51 17.28
N ARG A 62 -9.05 -14.72 18.32
CA ARG A 62 -8.02 -13.76 18.78
C ARG A 62 -6.59 -14.11 18.31
N VAL A 63 -6.42 -15.19 17.54
CA VAL A 63 -5.12 -15.85 17.31
C VAL A 63 -5.02 -16.26 15.84
N VAL A 64 -3.91 -15.94 15.19
CA VAL A 64 -3.62 -16.45 13.83
C VAL A 64 -3.16 -17.90 13.98
N PRO A 65 -3.85 -18.89 13.38
CA PRO A 65 -3.44 -20.29 13.51
C PRO A 65 -2.05 -20.50 12.91
N ASP A 66 -1.25 -21.40 13.51
CA ASP A 66 0.17 -21.63 13.15
C ASP A 66 0.40 -21.76 11.63
N GLY A 67 -0.38 -22.61 10.95
CA GLY A 67 -0.26 -22.85 9.51
C GLY A 67 -0.61 -21.66 8.59
N PHE A 68 -1.10 -20.55 9.14
CA PHE A 68 -1.40 -19.33 8.39
C PHE A 68 -0.46 -18.17 8.74
N VAL A 69 0.44 -18.33 9.72
CA VAL A 69 1.28 -17.23 10.21
C VAL A 69 2.19 -16.66 9.12
N THR A 70 2.87 -17.49 8.34
CA THR A 70 3.78 -17.03 7.28
C THR A 70 3.04 -16.29 6.17
N LYS A 71 1.91 -16.84 5.73
CA LYS A 71 1.01 -16.16 4.79
C LYS A 71 0.49 -14.83 5.34
N PHE A 72 0.08 -14.80 6.60
CA PHE A 72 -0.34 -13.58 7.29
C PHE A 72 0.78 -12.53 7.27
N LEU A 73 2.00 -12.88 7.65
CA LEU A 73 3.15 -11.96 7.66
C LEU A 73 3.42 -11.36 6.28
N VAL A 74 3.48 -12.20 5.23
CA VAL A 74 3.76 -11.74 3.86
C VAL A 74 2.66 -10.82 3.33
N VAL A 75 1.40 -11.15 3.58
CA VAL A 75 0.26 -10.34 3.14
C VAL A 75 0.18 -9.02 3.92
N CYS A 76 0.43 -9.05 5.22
CA CYS A 76 0.23 -7.90 6.08
C CYS A 76 1.37 -6.89 5.98
N LEU A 77 2.61 -7.37 5.86
CA LEU A 77 3.78 -6.51 5.81
C LEU A 77 4.20 -6.17 4.38
N GLY A 78 3.89 -7.02 3.39
CA GLY A 78 4.25 -6.76 2.00
C GLY A 78 5.73 -6.39 1.87
N ARG A 79 6.04 -5.28 1.19
CA ARG A 79 7.43 -4.80 1.02
C ARG A 79 8.12 -4.39 2.32
N ASP A 80 7.36 -4.07 3.36
CA ASP A 80 7.88 -3.68 4.66
C ASP A 80 8.25 -4.89 5.54
N LEU A 81 8.19 -6.12 5.00
CA LEU A 81 8.57 -7.35 5.71
C LEU A 81 9.93 -7.23 6.42
N LEU A 82 10.93 -6.67 5.75
CA LEU A 82 12.29 -6.54 6.30
C LEU A 82 12.48 -5.28 7.18
N ARG A 83 11.47 -4.41 7.29
CA ARG A 83 11.47 -3.36 8.33
C ARG A 83 11.23 -3.95 9.72
N SER A 84 10.59 -5.12 9.82
CA SER A 84 10.47 -5.87 11.07
C SER A 84 11.85 -6.35 11.53
N SER A 85 12.26 -5.93 12.73
CA SER A 85 13.52 -6.40 13.31
C SER A 85 13.45 -7.89 13.66
N SER A 86 12.28 -8.36 14.10
CA SER A 86 12.07 -9.76 14.46
C SER A 86 12.23 -10.68 13.24
N ILE A 87 11.69 -10.29 12.08
CA ILE A 87 11.81 -11.07 10.84
C ILE A 87 13.26 -11.12 10.36
N ARG A 88 14.00 -10.02 10.45
CA ARG A 88 15.44 -10.02 10.12
C ARG A 88 16.22 -10.99 11.00
N GLY A 89 15.98 -10.98 12.31
CA GLY A 89 16.57 -11.95 13.24
C GLY A 89 16.25 -13.39 12.85
N LEU A 90 14.97 -13.71 12.62
CA LEU A 90 14.53 -15.05 12.21
C LEU A 90 15.24 -15.55 10.94
N LEU A 91 15.33 -14.70 9.91
CA LEU A 91 15.95 -15.05 8.64
C LEU A 91 17.48 -15.18 8.75
N ALA A 92 18.12 -14.32 9.55
CA ALA A 92 19.54 -14.40 9.81
C ALA A 92 19.90 -15.69 10.57
N ASP A 93 19.11 -16.06 11.58
CA ASP A 93 19.29 -17.30 12.33
C ASP A 93 19.13 -18.53 11.43
N HIS A 94 18.12 -18.54 10.56
CA HIS A 94 17.92 -19.62 9.61
C HIS A 94 19.08 -19.75 8.62
N GLN A 95 19.51 -18.63 8.03
CA GLN A 95 20.62 -18.62 7.09
C GLN A 95 21.93 -19.06 7.78
N TRP A 96 22.17 -18.62 9.02
CA TRP A 96 23.31 -19.05 9.82
C TRP A 96 23.28 -20.55 10.13
N ALA A 97 22.14 -21.06 10.59
CA ALA A 97 21.96 -22.48 10.91
C ALA A 97 22.09 -23.39 9.69
N SER A 98 21.78 -22.89 8.48
CA SER A 98 21.97 -23.64 7.23
C SER A 98 23.44 -23.91 6.91
N GLY A 99 24.36 -23.07 7.41
CA GLY A 99 25.80 -23.16 7.14
C GLY A 99 26.21 -22.80 5.70
N GLU A 100 25.28 -22.43 4.82
CA GLU A 100 25.58 -22.08 3.43
C GLU A 100 25.80 -20.57 3.27
N LYS A 101 26.85 -20.18 2.52
CA LYS A 101 27.09 -18.79 2.07
C LYS A 101 27.00 -17.73 3.17
N THR A 102 27.36 -18.08 4.40
CA THR A 102 27.27 -17.18 5.57
C THR A 102 28.20 -15.97 5.47
N GLU A 103 29.25 -16.05 4.67
CA GLU A 103 30.15 -14.92 4.35
C GLU A 103 29.39 -13.67 3.87
N ASN A 104 28.40 -13.86 2.99
CA ASN A 104 27.59 -12.74 2.48
C ASN A 104 26.71 -12.14 3.57
N LEU A 105 26.18 -12.97 4.48
CA LEU A 105 25.37 -12.53 5.61
C LEU A 105 26.23 -11.74 6.62
N ILE A 106 27.38 -12.27 7.01
CA ILE A 106 28.35 -11.61 7.91
C ILE A 106 28.71 -10.23 7.36
N LYS A 107 29.05 -10.17 6.06
CA LYS A 107 29.38 -8.94 5.37
C LYS A 107 28.22 -7.94 5.33
N ALA A 108 27.01 -8.42 5.03
CA ALA A 108 25.81 -7.58 4.99
C ALA A 108 25.48 -6.96 6.34
N LEU A 109 25.73 -7.70 7.43
CA LEU A 109 25.53 -7.28 8.81
C LEU A 109 26.71 -6.45 9.36
N GLY A 110 27.84 -6.40 8.66
CA GLY A 110 29.03 -5.65 9.09
C GLY A 110 29.72 -6.28 10.31
N ILE A 111 29.58 -7.60 10.49
CA ILE A 111 30.20 -8.34 11.59
C ILE A 111 31.67 -8.62 11.27
N ASP A 112 32.54 -8.62 12.28
CA ASP A 112 33.95 -9.00 12.13
C ASP A 112 34.07 -10.49 11.76
N GLU A 113 34.78 -10.77 10.66
CA GLU A 113 34.97 -12.11 10.10
C GLU A 113 35.84 -13.02 10.98
N SER A 114 36.50 -12.47 12.01
CA SER A 114 37.47 -13.20 12.82
C SER A 114 36.87 -14.38 13.61
N ARG A 115 35.63 -14.25 14.14
CA ARG A 115 34.83 -15.39 14.67
C ARG A 115 33.36 -15.04 15.05
N PRO A 116 32.44 -14.90 14.08
CA PRO A 116 31.05 -14.63 14.39
C PRO A 116 30.38 -15.81 15.10
N VAL A 117 29.54 -15.50 16.09
CA VAL A 117 28.67 -16.46 16.79
C VAL A 117 27.20 -16.21 16.46
N ALA A 118 26.35 -17.22 16.64
CA ALA A 118 24.92 -17.13 16.30
C ALA A 118 24.22 -15.93 16.99
N GLU A 119 24.54 -15.66 18.25
CA GLU A 119 23.97 -14.55 19.02
C GLU A 119 24.36 -13.17 18.46
N GLU A 120 25.58 -13.04 17.93
CA GLU A 120 26.05 -11.81 17.29
C GLU A 120 25.35 -11.59 15.95
N VAL A 121 25.18 -12.67 15.16
CA VAL A 121 24.44 -12.64 13.89
C VAL A 121 22.98 -12.22 14.13
N HIS A 122 22.32 -12.81 15.12
CA HIS A 122 20.97 -12.44 15.51
C HIS A 122 20.87 -10.96 15.89
N SER A 123 21.73 -10.53 16.82
CA SER A 123 21.71 -9.16 17.37
C SER A 123 21.98 -8.13 16.27
N ALA A 124 22.99 -8.36 15.43
CA ALA A 124 23.29 -7.47 14.30
C ALA A 124 22.12 -7.41 13.30
N ALA A 125 21.44 -8.53 13.04
CA ALA A 125 20.28 -8.55 12.16
C ALA A 125 19.07 -7.81 12.73
N VAL A 126 18.83 -7.87 14.05
CA VAL A 126 17.76 -7.14 14.74
C VAL A 126 18.06 -5.64 14.80
N GLU A 127 19.29 -5.27 15.17
CA GLU A 127 19.74 -3.89 15.39
C GLU A 127 20.12 -3.16 14.10
N MET A 128 20.29 -3.88 12.99
CA MET A 128 20.63 -3.27 11.70
C MET A 128 19.68 -2.12 11.38
N ASN A 129 20.24 -0.96 11.05
CA ASN A 129 19.44 0.18 10.61
C ASN A 129 18.92 -0.08 9.20
N TRP A 130 17.67 -0.56 9.11
CA TRP A 130 17.07 -0.96 7.84
C TRP A 130 16.71 0.26 7.00
N ILE A 131 17.56 0.57 6.02
CA ILE A 131 17.32 1.61 5.02
C ILE A 131 17.10 0.93 3.67
N PRO A 132 15.87 0.94 3.11
CA PRO A 132 15.61 0.40 1.80
C PRO A 132 16.53 1.00 0.71
N SER A 133 16.90 0.19 -0.27
CA SER A 133 17.86 0.47 -1.35
C SER A 133 19.31 0.73 -0.89
N SER A 134 19.60 0.70 0.40
CA SER A 134 20.99 0.72 0.88
C SER A 134 21.73 -0.56 0.50
N ARG A 135 23.06 -0.49 0.43
CA ARG A 135 23.88 -1.64 0.08
C ARG A 135 23.73 -2.79 1.10
N SER A 136 23.70 -2.48 2.39
CA SER A 136 23.49 -3.49 3.43
C SER A 136 22.11 -4.13 3.34
N ALA A 137 21.04 -3.38 3.03
CA ALA A 137 19.70 -3.94 2.83
C ALA A 137 19.65 -4.89 1.62
N ILE A 138 20.27 -4.49 0.51
CA ILE A 138 20.39 -5.30 -0.71
C ILE A 138 21.18 -6.58 -0.43
N ASP A 139 22.37 -6.45 0.16
CA ASP A 139 23.26 -7.57 0.44
C ASP A 139 22.62 -8.54 1.46
N PHE A 140 21.94 -8.02 2.49
CA PHE A 140 21.23 -8.83 3.48
C PHE A 140 20.09 -9.62 2.82
N THR A 141 19.23 -8.95 2.04
CA THR A 141 18.10 -9.58 1.34
C THR A 141 18.56 -10.72 0.44
N ALA A 142 19.64 -10.48 -0.32
CA ALA A 142 20.23 -11.50 -1.17
C ALA A 142 20.83 -12.67 -0.36
N SER A 143 21.47 -12.37 0.78
CA SER A 143 22.11 -13.39 1.62
C SER A 143 21.13 -14.35 2.27
N VAL A 144 19.93 -13.87 2.65
CA VAL A 144 18.86 -14.69 3.23
C VAL A 144 17.96 -15.32 2.17
N GLY A 145 18.23 -15.08 0.88
CA GLY A 145 17.50 -15.68 -0.23
C GLY A 145 16.12 -15.07 -0.50
N LEU A 146 15.85 -13.84 -0.08
CA LEU A 146 14.59 -13.16 -0.39
C LEU A 146 14.62 -12.48 -1.78
N PRO A 147 13.45 -12.28 -2.42
CA PRO A 147 13.36 -11.46 -3.63
C PRO A 147 13.86 -10.03 -3.38
N MET A 148 14.58 -9.46 -4.35
CA MET A 148 15.18 -8.13 -4.20
C MET A 148 14.14 -7.01 -4.03
N SER A 149 12.88 -7.25 -4.40
CA SER A 149 11.76 -6.31 -4.22
C SER A 149 11.53 -5.91 -2.75
N TYR A 150 11.94 -6.74 -1.79
CA TYR A 150 11.89 -6.44 -0.35
C TYR A 150 13.03 -5.52 0.12
N ALA A 151 14.13 -5.44 -0.63
CA ALA A 151 15.26 -4.57 -0.32
C ALA A 151 15.10 -3.17 -0.90
N ILE A 152 14.40 -3.05 -2.03
CA ILE A 152 14.28 -1.79 -2.76
C ILE A 152 13.20 -0.93 -2.13
N ALA A 153 13.52 0.33 -1.86
CA ALA A 153 12.53 1.34 -1.56
C ALA A 153 11.46 1.29 -2.66
N GLY A 154 10.22 0.94 -2.31
CA GLY A 154 9.10 1.34 -3.15
C GLY A 154 9.20 2.84 -3.41
N VAL A 155 8.59 3.33 -4.49
CA VAL A 155 8.43 4.78 -4.64
C VAL A 155 7.64 5.24 -3.40
N SER A 156 8.34 5.75 -2.38
CA SER A 156 7.73 6.27 -1.17
C SER A 156 6.92 7.47 -1.63
N ASP A 157 5.61 7.30 -1.66
CA ASP A 157 4.72 8.42 -1.90
C ASP A 157 4.48 9.09 -0.55
N ASP A 158 5.37 10.01 -0.19
CA ASP A 158 5.28 10.79 1.06
C ASP A 158 4.08 11.76 1.07
N ARG A 159 3.29 11.81 -0.02
CA ARG A 159 2.08 12.64 -0.08
C ARG A 159 0.99 12.02 0.81
N PRO A 160 0.19 12.85 1.50
CA PRO A 160 -0.85 12.35 2.37
C PRO A 160 -1.88 11.51 1.61
N ALA A 161 -2.33 10.43 2.24
CA ALA A 161 -3.37 9.54 1.71
C ALA A 161 -4.72 10.25 1.51
N MET A 162 -4.96 11.34 2.25
CA MET A 162 -6.15 12.17 2.13
C MET A 162 -5.77 13.66 2.21
N GLU A 163 -6.37 14.45 1.33
CA GLU A 163 -6.30 15.91 1.40
C GLU A 163 -7.72 16.49 1.50
N VAL A 164 -7.88 17.48 2.39
CA VAL A 164 -9.07 18.34 2.41
C VAL A 164 -8.77 19.55 1.53
N ILE A 165 -9.53 19.72 0.46
CA ILE A 165 -9.26 20.75 -0.55
C ILE A 165 -10.17 21.96 -0.34
N GLU A 166 -9.57 23.12 -0.07
CA GLU A 166 -10.27 24.40 0.12
C GLU A 166 -10.33 25.26 -1.17
N PRO A 167 -11.40 26.04 -1.41
CA PRO A 167 -11.54 26.85 -2.63
C PRO A 167 -10.66 28.12 -2.75
N ILE A 168 -10.20 28.49 -3.98
CA ILE A 168 -9.36 29.64 -4.40
C ILE A 168 -9.78 30.13 -5.83
N ARG A 169 -9.57 31.41 -6.23
CA ARG A 169 -9.97 31.98 -7.57
C ARG A 169 -8.78 32.31 -8.51
N PRO A 170 -8.90 32.30 -9.86
CA PRO A 170 -9.74 31.48 -10.77
C PRO A 170 -8.91 30.61 -11.77
N LEU A 171 -9.52 29.51 -12.25
CA LEU A 171 -8.98 28.58 -13.25
C LEU A 171 -9.27 29.08 -14.69
N PRO A 172 -8.39 28.82 -15.68
CA PRO A 172 -8.71 29.10 -17.10
C PRO A 172 -10.02 28.45 -17.54
N GLU A 173 -10.72 28.97 -18.54
CA GLU A 173 -11.92 28.32 -19.07
C GLU A 173 -11.61 27.07 -19.91
N LEU A 174 -12.62 26.21 -20.08
CA LEU A 174 -12.57 25.12 -21.05
C LEU A 174 -12.57 25.66 -22.50
N LEU A 175 -11.88 24.99 -23.40
CA LEU A 175 -11.89 25.31 -24.83
C LEU A 175 -13.29 25.04 -25.43
N PRO A 176 -13.68 25.68 -26.54
CA PRO A 176 -15.03 25.53 -27.11
C PRO A 176 -15.45 24.08 -27.40
N PHE A 177 -14.52 23.23 -27.85
CA PHE A 177 -14.82 21.81 -28.06
C PHE A 177 -14.98 21.04 -26.75
N GLN A 178 -14.20 21.39 -25.72
CA GLN A 178 -14.32 20.80 -24.39
C GLN A 178 -15.65 21.18 -23.74
N LYS A 179 -16.12 22.43 -23.92
CA LYS A 179 -17.44 22.89 -23.47
C LYS A 179 -18.57 22.04 -24.05
N ARG A 180 -18.55 21.76 -25.36
CA ARG A 180 -19.55 20.88 -26.00
C ARG A 180 -19.55 19.46 -25.43
N VAL A 181 -18.36 18.89 -25.22
CA VAL A 181 -18.24 17.53 -24.64
C VAL A 181 -18.71 17.54 -23.18
N PHE A 182 -18.32 18.54 -22.41
CA PHE A 182 -18.75 18.76 -21.03
C PHE A 182 -20.28 18.82 -20.92
N GLU A 183 -20.94 19.64 -21.73
CA GLU A 183 -22.41 19.75 -21.75
C GLU A 183 -23.07 18.40 -22.05
N SER A 184 -22.57 17.69 -23.06
CA SER A 184 -23.08 16.36 -23.44
C SER A 184 -22.92 15.32 -22.33
N ILE A 185 -21.81 15.35 -21.58
CA ILE A 185 -21.61 14.47 -20.42
C ILE A 185 -22.65 14.79 -19.34
N VAL A 186 -22.79 16.06 -18.96
CA VAL A 186 -23.70 16.48 -17.88
C VAL A 186 -25.15 16.11 -18.21
N GLU A 187 -25.63 16.42 -19.42
CA GLU A 187 -26.99 16.07 -19.87
C GLU A 187 -27.22 14.55 -19.86
N THR A 188 -26.21 13.77 -20.26
CA THR A 188 -26.30 12.31 -20.27
C THR A 188 -26.36 11.75 -18.84
N LEU A 189 -25.60 12.31 -17.90
CA LEU A 189 -25.62 11.90 -16.50
C LEU A 189 -26.97 12.22 -15.85
N GLU A 190 -27.57 13.38 -16.15
CA GLU A 190 -28.89 13.78 -15.64
C GLU A 190 -30.04 12.91 -16.19
N GLY A 191 -29.94 12.45 -17.44
CA GLY A 191 -31.00 11.67 -18.08
C GLY A 191 -30.84 10.14 -17.95
N ARG A 192 -29.67 9.62 -18.32
CA ARG A 192 -29.41 8.17 -18.50
C ARG A 192 -28.47 7.57 -17.45
N GLY A 193 -27.73 8.40 -16.72
CA GLY A 193 -26.78 7.99 -15.67
C GLY A 193 -25.49 7.31 -16.15
N ARG A 194 -25.31 7.06 -17.47
CA ARG A 194 -24.10 6.44 -18.02
C ARG A 194 -23.69 7.09 -19.34
N ALA A 195 -22.42 7.50 -19.42
CA ALA A 195 -21.84 8.10 -20.61
C ALA A 195 -20.55 7.38 -21.02
N ILE A 196 -20.27 7.35 -22.33
CA ILE A 196 -18.97 6.98 -22.89
C ILE A 196 -18.48 8.17 -23.70
N THR A 197 -17.31 8.70 -23.36
CA THR A 197 -16.72 9.87 -24.03
C THR A 197 -15.45 9.48 -24.76
N ILE A 198 -15.35 9.85 -26.04
CA ILE A 198 -14.17 9.62 -26.87
C ILE A 198 -13.54 10.96 -27.22
N MET A 199 -12.24 11.09 -26.94
CA MET A 199 -11.50 12.33 -27.11
C MET A 199 -10.02 12.01 -27.42
N PRO A 200 -9.35 12.74 -28.33
CA PRO A 200 -7.94 12.54 -28.67
C PRO A 200 -7.00 12.66 -27.46
N THR A 201 -5.82 12.06 -27.53
CA THR A 201 -4.74 12.30 -26.55
C THR A 201 -4.35 13.78 -26.54
N GLY A 202 -4.01 14.31 -25.37
CA GLY A 202 -3.67 15.74 -25.22
C GLY A 202 -4.85 16.73 -25.26
N SER A 203 -6.08 16.29 -25.56
CA SER A 203 -7.24 17.19 -25.67
C SER A 203 -7.88 17.60 -24.34
N GLY A 204 -7.25 17.25 -23.21
CA GLY A 204 -7.76 17.55 -21.86
C GLY A 204 -8.92 16.66 -21.39
N LYS A 205 -8.97 15.38 -21.81
CA LYS A 205 -9.95 14.38 -21.38
C LYS A 205 -10.29 14.43 -19.89
N THR A 206 -9.27 14.24 -19.06
CA THR A 206 -9.41 14.18 -17.60
C THR A 206 -10.06 15.45 -17.07
N ARG A 207 -9.55 16.62 -17.49
CA ARG A 207 -10.09 17.91 -17.08
C ARG A 207 -11.56 18.08 -17.46
N THR A 208 -11.92 17.78 -18.72
CA THR A 208 -13.30 17.90 -19.20
C THR A 208 -14.25 16.97 -18.44
N SER A 209 -13.84 15.72 -18.19
CA SER A 209 -14.64 14.76 -17.44
C SER A 209 -14.80 15.15 -15.97
N VAL A 210 -13.73 15.62 -15.31
CA VAL A 210 -13.79 16.05 -13.91
C VAL A 210 -14.68 17.29 -13.75
N GLU A 211 -14.54 18.31 -14.62
CA GLU A 211 -15.44 19.47 -14.55
C GLU A 211 -16.91 19.03 -14.73
N ALA A 212 -17.19 18.10 -15.65
CA ALA A 212 -18.55 17.61 -15.89
C ALA A 212 -19.14 16.85 -14.69
N VAL A 213 -18.34 16.00 -14.03
CA VAL A 213 -18.78 15.29 -12.81
C VAL A 213 -19.10 16.28 -11.69
N LEU A 214 -18.23 17.26 -11.45
CA LEU A 214 -18.46 18.26 -10.40
C LEU A 214 -19.65 19.18 -10.72
N GLU A 215 -19.84 19.55 -11.98
CA GLU A 215 -21.02 20.29 -12.42
C GLU A 215 -22.32 19.49 -12.19
N HIS A 216 -22.30 18.18 -12.43
CA HIS A 216 -23.46 17.33 -12.16
C HIS A 216 -23.86 17.35 -10.67
N PHE A 217 -22.90 17.24 -9.75
CA PHE A 217 -23.18 17.41 -8.30
C PHE A 217 -23.73 18.80 -7.98
N ARG A 218 -23.16 19.85 -8.58
CA ARG A 218 -23.62 21.22 -8.39
C ARG A 218 -25.07 21.43 -8.87
N ARG A 219 -25.43 20.89 -10.04
CA ARG A 219 -26.80 21.00 -10.61
C ARG A 219 -27.83 20.22 -9.82
N THR A 220 -27.45 19.03 -9.32
CA THR A 220 -28.31 18.20 -8.47
C THR A 220 -28.33 18.67 -7.01
N LYS A 221 -27.57 19.72 -6.65
CA LYS A 221 -27.41 20.23 -5.27
C LYS A 221 -27.00 19.13 -4.29
N SER A 222 -26.23 18.17 -4.77
CA SER A 222 -25.73 17.05 -3.98
C SER A 222 -24.30 17.33 -3.52
N PRO A 223 -23.92 16.97 -2.28
CA PRO A 223 -22.54 17.09 -1.83
C PRO A 223 -21.66 16.16 -2.66
N VAL A 224 -20.42 16.58 -2.95
CA VAL A 224 -19.46 15.78 -3.71
C VAL A 224 -18.96 14.63 -2.85
N ASN A 225 -19.65 13.49 -2.91
CA ASN A 225 -19.37 12.30 -2.12
C ASN A 225 -19.60 11.03 -2.95
N GLY A 226 -18.92 9.94 -2.59
CA GLY A 226 -19.14 8.63 -3.22
C GLY A 226 -18.62 8.52 -4.65
N VAL A 227 -17.63 9.32 -5.03
CA VAL A 227 -17.00 9.26 -6.35
C VAL A 227 -15.80 8.32 -6.31
N ILE A 228 -15.74 7.36 -7.24
CA ILE A 228 -14.57 6.50 -7.45
C ILE A 228 -14.05 6.72 -8.87
N TRP A 229 -12.81 7.21 -8.96
CA TRP A 229 -12.08 7.37 -10.20
C TRP A 229 -11.03 6.28 -10.33
N ILE A 230 -11.13 5.46 -11.38
CA ILE A 230 -10.23 4.33 -11.61
C ILE A 230 -9.30 4.65 -12.78
N ALA A 231 -8.00 4.47 -12.58
CA ALA A 231 -6.99 4.55 -13.63
C ALA A 231 -6.10 3.29 -13.67
N ASP A 232 -5.38 3.10 -14.76
CA ASP A 232 -4.60 1.88 -15.01
C ASP A 232 -3.26 1.87 -14.25
N ARG A 233 -2.55 3.01 -14.25
CA ARG A 233 -1.22 3.18 -13.63
C ARG A 233 -1.21 4.28 -12.58
N GLU A 234 -0.27 4.21 -11.66
CA GLU A 234 -0.14 5.14 -10.54
C GLU A 234 0.14 6.58 -10.99
N GLU A 235 0.90 6.77 -12.07
CA GLU A 235 1.14 8.09 -12.64
C GLU A 235 -0.16 8.71 -13.18
N LEU A 236 -1.07 7.88 -13.71
CA LEU A 236 -2.39 8.32 -14.16
C LEU A 236 -3.33 8.60 -13.00
N CYS A 237 -3.23 7.82 -11.91
CA CYS A 237 -3.93 8.10 -10.66
C CYS A 237 -3.52 9.48 -10.12
N GLU A 238 -2.22 9.76 -10.06
CA GLU A 238 -1.75 11.05 -9.54
C GLU A 238 -2.15 12.21 -10.47
N GLN A 239 -2.08 12.05 -11.80
CA GLN A 239 -2.57 13.07 -12.73
C GLN A 239 -4.06 13.37 -12.52
N ALA A 240 -4.88 12.34 -12.30
CA ALA A 240 -6.29 12.50 -11.99
C ALA A 240 -6.49 13.20 -10.64
N PHE A 241 -5.75 12.81 -9.60
CA PHE A 241 -5.77 13.45 -8.29
C PHE A 241 -5.46 14.95 -8.39
N GLN A 242 -4.36 15.32 -9.05
CA GLN A 242 -3.99 16.73 -9.21
C GLN A 242 -5.03 17.51 -10.02
N THR A 243 -5.65 16.88 -11.02
CA THR A 243 -6.74 17.49 -11.79
C THR A 243 -7.97 17.75 -10.92
N PHE A 244 -8.39 16.78 -10.10
CA PHE A 244 -9.46 16.96 -9.12
C PHE A 244 -9.13 18.07 -8.14
N LYS A 245 -7.96 18.02 -7.50
CA LYS A 245 -7.48 19.03 -6.56
C LYS A 245 -7.58 20.42 -7.17
N GLN A 246 -6.99 20.61 -8.35
CA GLN A 246 -7.00 21.90 -9.02
C GLN A 246 -8.44 22.37 -9.32
N ILE A 247 -9.32 21.52 -9.84
CA ILE A 247 -10.68 21.94 -10.20
C ILE A 247 -11.52 22.22 -8.95
N ILE A 248 -11.44 21.38 -7.92
CA ILE A 248 -12.16 21.57 -6.64
C ILE A 248 -11.75 22.91 -6.01
N GLN A 249 -10.44 23.20 -5.96
CA GLN A 249 -9.95 24.50 -5.50
C GLN A 249 -10.66 25.63 -6.25
N HIS A 250 -10.87 25.53 -7.57
CA HIS A 250 -11.38 26.68 -8.32
C HIS A 250 -12.90 26.73 -8.54
N ARG A 251 -13.60 25.62 -8.36
CA ARG A 251 -15.00 25.47 -8.75
C ARG A 251 -15.92 25.05 -7.60
N SER A 252 -15.38 24.43 -6.55
CA SER A 252 -16.19 24.02 -5.39
C SER A 252 -16.48 25.21 -4.48
N LEU A 253 -17.65 25.20 -3.84
CA LEU A 253 -18.01 26.12 -2.76
C LEU A 253 -17.77 25.51 -1.38
N GLU A 254 -17.56 24.20 -1.34
CA GLU A 254 -17.41 23.40 -0.12
C GLU A 254 -16.07 22.67 -0.16
N SER A 255 -15.55 22.35 1.02
CA SER A 255 -14.39 21.48 1.14
C SER A 255 -14.73 20.05 0.77
N VAL A 256 -13.81 19.38 0.06
CA VAL A 256 -14.00 18.01 -0.42
C VAL A 256 -12.80 17.17 0.01
N CYS A 257 -13.07 16.00 0.59
CA CYS A 257 -12.04 15.00 0.86
C CYS A 257 -11.61 14.34 -0.45
N LEU A 258 -10.31 14.33 -0.74
CA LEU A 258 -9.75 13.69 -1.93
C LEU A 258 -8.72 12.65 -1.51
N TRP A 259 -8.96 11.39 -1.87
CA TRP A 259 -8.20 10.25 -1.39
C TRP A 259 -7.27 9.67 -2.46
N ARG A 260 -6.03 9.36 -2.06
CA ARG A 260 -5.11 8.52 -2.82
C ARG A 260 -5.25 7.08 -2.41
N TYR A 261 -5.94 6.29 -3.20
CA TYR A 261 -6.14 4.86 -2.94
C TYR A 261 -5.40 4.00 -3.96
N TRP A 262 -4.07 4.10 -3.95
CA TRP A 262 -3.15 3.21 -4.65
C TRP A 262 -1.86 3.10 -3.81
N MET A 263 -0.89 2.29 -4.24
CA MET A 263 0.38 2.11 -3.50
C MET A 263 0.21 1.64 -2.05
N GLY A 264 -0.82 0.84 -1.76
CA GLY A 264 -1.04 0.33 -0.39
C GLY A 264 -1.74 1.30 0.56
N ASN A 265 -2.00 2.55 0.14
CA ASN A 265 -2.78 3.50 0.93
C ASN A 265 -4.14 2.92 1.33
N ASN A 266 -4.59 3.24 2.54
CA ASN A 266 -5.89 2.85 3.08
C ASN A 266 -6.85 4.04 3.05
N ILE A 267 -8.15 3.73 2.95
CA ILE A 267 -9.22 4.73 3.11
C ILE A 267 -9.91 4.47 4.44
N GLU A 268 -10.20 5.55 5.17
CA GLU A 268 -11.12 5.48 6.29
C GLU A 268 -12.56 5.48 5.79
N VAL A 269 -13.24 4.34 5.93
CA VAL A 269 -14.65 4.24 5.55
C VAL A 269 -15.51 4.62 6.74
N SER A 270 -16.31 5.66 6.57
CA SER A 270 -17.29 6.09 7.57
C SER A 270 -18.63 5.39 7.34
N ALA A 271 -19.29 4.93 8.40
CA ALA A 271 -20.68 4.50 8.31
C ALA A 271 -21.59 5.72 8.49
N ARG A 272 -22.36 6.07 7.47
CA ARG A 272 -23.47 7.03 7.57
C ARG A 272 -24.77 6.29 7.35
N GLU A 273 -25.70 6.41 8.30
CA GLU A 273 -27.05 5.83 8.22
C GLU A 273 -27.06 4.32 7.91
N GLY A 274 -26.11 3.57 8.46
CA GLY A 274 -26.00 2.11 8.24
C GLY A 274 -25.47 1.69 6.87
N ARG A 275 -25.05 2.64 6.03
CA ARG A 275 -24.36 2.37 4.76
C ARG A 275 -22.90 2.80 4.86
N LEU A 276 -22.01 1.96 4.34
CA LEU A 276 -20.59 2.32 4.14
C LEU A 276 -20.54 3.44 3.11
N ALA A 277 -20.05 4.60 3.51
CA ALA A 277 -19.90 5.77 2.64
C ALA A 277 -18.46 6.27 2.72
N ILE A 278 -17.83 6.38 1.56
CA ILE A 278 -16.52 7.02 1.46
C ILE A 278 -16.77 8.52 1.28
N PRO A 279 -16.30 9.37 2.21
CA PRO A 279 -16.45 10.80 2.07
C PRO A 279 -15.62 11.30 0.89
N GLY A 280 -16.21 12.15 0.05
CA GLY A 280 -15.51 12.81 -1.03
C GLY A 280 -15.28 11.95 -2.27
N ILE A 281 -14.05 12.07 -2.80
CA ILE A 281 -13.62 11.48 -4.07
C ILE A 281 -12.42 10.56 -3.81
N VAL A 282 -12.49 9.34 -4.33
CA VAL A 282 -11.41 8.36 -4.28
C VAL A 282 -10.81 8.21 -5.66
N VAL A 283 -9.49 8.36 -5.77
CA VAL A 283 -8.76 7.98 -6.96
C VAL A 283 -8.00 6.68 -6.67
N THR A 284 -8.12 5.68 -7.55
CA THR A 284 -7.57 4.33 -7.32
C THR A 284 -7.10 3.65 -8.60
N SER A 285 -6.28 2.61 -8.44
CA SER A 285 -5.86 1.75 -9.55
C SER A 285 -6.65 0.43 -9.57
N VAL A 286 -6.75 -0.19 -10.75
CA VAL A 286 -7.35 -1.53 -10.88
C VAL A 286 -6.61 -2.54 -9.99
N GLN A 287 -5.28 -2.45 -9.95
CA GLN A 287 -4.44 -3.32 -9.13
C GLN A 287 -4.72 -3.17 -7.63
N GLN A 288 -4.86 -1.94 -7.14
CA GLN A 288 -5.20 -1.70 -5.72
C GLN A 288 -6.55 -2.36 -5.38
N LEU A 289 -7.56 -2.20 -6.23
CA LEU A 289 -8.87 -2.81 -6.00
C LEU A 289 -8.78 -4.34 -5.97
N GLN A 290 -8.06 -4.95 -6.91
CA GLN A 290 -7.89 -6.40 -6.98
C GLN A 290 -7.13 -6.96 -5.76
N SER A 291 -6.15 -6.23 -5.23
CA SER A 291 -5.39 -6.67 -4.05
C SER A 291 -6.20 -6.73 -2.75
N ARG A 292 -7.42 -6.17 -2.76
CA ARG A 292 -8.30 -6.01 -1.58
C ARG A 292 -9.61 -6.81 -1.69
N LEU A 293 -9.82 -7.50 -2.81
CA LEU A 293 -10.93 -8.43 -3.07
C LEU A 293 -10.51 -9.86 -2.75
#